data_AF-A0A7V8SJP9-F1
#
_entry.id   AF-A0A7V8SJP9-F1
#
_cell.length_a   1.000
_cell.length_b   1.000
_cell.length_c   1.000
_cell.angle_alpha   90.00
_cell.angle_beta   90.00
_cell.angle_gamma   90.00
#
_symmetry.space_group_name_H-M   'P 1'
#
loop_
_entity.id
_entity.type
_entity.pdbx_description
1 polymer ?
#
loop_
_entity_poly.entity_id
_entity_poly.type
_entity_poly.pdbx_seq_one_letter_code
_entity_poly.pdbx_strand_id
1 'polypeptide(L)'
;MVVQMMVKFTREQLYKEIWESSARQVAIKYSLNYQKLLNQCKEIDIPLPSGKYLYKRLHGLDIDNLIVPLPNSDVNKIEVEKKKNRIQKKDTKDIIVEFNKDKTINIEKTLGNKSNPNEDVNRVLFDKDILSSSLNFLEKEKIEAIIKILSEFEFNERKRLHKKVIDYKESIVVWHKRVKASERNY
;
A
#
# COMPACT_ATOMS: atom_id res chain seq x y z
N MET A 1 4.19 25.74 -22.91
CA MET A 1 5.22 24.71 -23.09
C MET A 1 5.08 23.68 -21.98
N VAL A 2 4.81 22.41 -22.29
CA VAL A 2 4.77 21.35 -21.27
C VAL A 2 6.21 20.92 -21.01
N VAL A 3 6.77 21.28 -19.86
CA VAL A 3 8.11 20.84 -19.46
C VAL A 3 8.03 19.34 -19.15
N GLN A 4 8.57 18.52 -20.06
CA GLN A 4 8.65 17.07 -19.87
C GLN A 4 9.79 16.79 -18.89
N MET A 5 9.48 16.41 -17.65
CA MET A 5 10.52 16.00 -16.70
C MET A 5 11.04 14.61 -17.06
N MET A 6 12.35 14.50 -17.26
CA MET A 6 13.06 13.28 -17.61
C MET A 6 13.98 12.90 -16.45
N VAL A 7 14.13 11.60 -16.17
CA VAL A 7 15.12 11.09 -15.21
C VAL A 7 16.16 10.30 -15.98
N LYS A 8 17.44 10.56 -15.67
CA LYS A 8 18.57 9.90 -16.32
C LYS A 8 19.07 8.77 -15.43
N PHE A 9 19.26 7.59 -16.01
CA PHE A 9 19.86 6.43 -15.36
C PHE A 9 21.03 5.90 -16.20
N THR A 10 22.03 5.34 -15.53
CA THR A 10 23.02 4.50 -16.21
C THR A 10 22.41 3.12 -16.46
N ARG A 11 22.76 2.47 -17.57
CA ARG A 11 22.25 1.13 -17.92
C ARG A 11 22.47 0.09 -16.82
N GLU A 12 23.67 0.07 -16.24
CA GLU A 12 24.01 -0.82 -15.12
C GLU A 12 23.22 -0.51 -13.85
N GLN A 13 23.03 0.77 -13.55
CA GLN A 13 22.28 1.21 -12.38
C GLN A 13 20.83 0.77 -12.48
N LEU A 14 20.22 0.97 -13.66
CA LEU A 14 18.85 0.56 -13.90
C LEU A 14 18.69 -0.97 -13.81
N TYR A 15 19.63 -1.72 -14.38
CA TYR A 15 19.64 -3.18 -14.25
C TYR A 15 19.71 -3.60 -12.77
N LYS A 16 20.66 -3.08 -11.99
CA LYS A 16 20.81 -3.43 -10.57
C LYS A 16 19.51 -3.15 -9.78
N GLU A 17 18.93 -1.97 -9.92
CA GLU A 17 17.71 -1.62 -9.19
C GLU A 17 16.50 -2.48 -9.60
N ILE A 18 16.36 -2.80 -10.89
CA ILE A 18 15.27 -3.65 -11.38
C ILE A 18 15.39 -5.06 -10.79
N TRP A 19 16.60 -5.60 -10.74
CA TRP A 19 16.87 -6.93 -10.18
C TRP A 19 16.79 -6.94 -8.65
N GLU A 20 17.05 -5.81 -7.99
CA GLU A 20 16.91 -5.66 -6.53
C GLU A 20 15.45 -5.43 -6.08
N SER A 21 14.55 -4.96 -6.93
CA SER A 21 13.21 -4.57 -6.49
C SER A 21 12.14 -5.08 -7.45
N SER A 22 12.02 -4.44 -8.60
CA SER A 22 11.33 -4.87 -9.82
C SER A 22 11.18 -3.63 -10.70
N ALA A 23 11.02 -3.80 -12.02
CA ALA A 23 10.74 -2.66 -12.91
C ALA A 23 9.51 -1.85 -12.48
N ARG A 24 8.50 -2.50 -11.88
CA ARG A 24 7.32 -1.83 -11.34
C ARG A 24 7.68 -0.96 -10.13
N GLN A 25 8.45 -1.47 -9.18
CA GLN A 25 8.86 -0.74 -7.99
C GLN A 25 9.78 0.44 -8.34
N VAL A 26 10.72 0.25 -9.28
CA VAL A 26 11.58 1.34 -9.81
C VAL A 26 10.72 2.45 -10.44
N ALA A 27 9.72 2.09 -11.25
CA ALA A 27 8.82 3.09 -11.84
C ALA A 27 8.04 3.89 -10.78
N ILE A 28 7.61 3.25 -9.69
CA ILE A 28 6.93 3.92 -8.58
C ILE A 28 7.89 4.84 -7.83
N LYS A 29 9.08 4.34 -7.46
CA LYS A 29 10.12 5.07 -6.73
C LYS A 29 10.52 6.38 -7.42
N TYR A 30 10.70 6.35 -8.74
CA TYR A 30 11.12 7.51 -9.52
C TYR A 30 9.96 8.25 -10.20
N SER A 31 8.70 7.88 -9.92
CA SER A 31 7.51 8.43 -10.56
C SER A 31 7.56 8.40 -12.09
N LEU A 32 8.11 7.32 -12.65
CA LEU A 32 8.27 7.12 -14.08
C LEU A 32 6.99 6.54 -14.69
N ASN A 33 6.83 6.73 -15.99
CA ASN A 33 5.83 5.97 -16.72
C ASN A 33 6.32 4.53 -16.92
N TYR A 34 5.69 3.58 -16.21
CA TYR A 34 6.03 2.16 -16.26
C TYR A 34 6.09 1.58 -17.68
N GLN A 35 5.17 1.99 -18.57
CA GLN A 35 5.16 1.50 -19.95
C GLN A 35 6.36 2.02 -20.76
N LYS A 36 6.74 3.28 -20.54
CA LYS A 36 7.93 3.86 -21.21
C LYS A 36 9.21 3.20 -20.70
N LEU A 37 9.30 2.98 -19.39
CA LEU A 37 10.40 2.25 -18.79
C LEU A 37 10.55 0.85 -19.41
N LEU A 38 9.46 0.08 -19.53
CA LEU A 38 9.47 -1.24 -20.13
C LEU A 38 9.92 -1.22 -21.61
N ASN A 39 9.43 -0.26 -22.38
CA ASN A 39 9.81 -0.14 -23.79
C ASN A 39 11.30 0.18 -23.93
N GLN A 40 11.83 1.09 -23.09
CA GLN A 40 13.25 1.40 -23.09
C GLN A 40 14.11 0.22 -22.65
N CYS A 41 13.66 -0.57 -21.66
CA CYS A 41 14.35 -1.81 -21.30
C CYS A 41 14.41 -2.79 -22.49
N LYS A 42 13.36 -2.85 -23.33
CA LYS A 42 13.36 -3.68 -24.54
C LYS A 42 14.26 -3.11 -25.64
N GLU A 43 14.27 -1.80 -25.85
CA GLU A 43 15.11 -1.14 -26.87
C GLU A 43 16.61 -1.27 -26.57
N ILE A 44 16.97 -1.34 -25.29
CA ILE A 44 18.37 -1.35 -24.82
C ILE A 44 18.80 -2.78 -24.38
N ASP A 45 17.98 -3.78 -24.70
CA ASP A 45 18.16 -5.20 -24.36
C ASP A 45 18.55 -5.42 -22.90
N ILE A 46 17.85 -4.74 -21.98
CA ILE A 46 17.99 -4.93 -20.54
C ILE A 46 17.10 -6.11 -20.13
N PRO A 47 17.69 -7.24 -19.70
CA PRO A 47 16.90 -8.39 -19.28
C PRO A 47 16.14 -8.04 -18.00
N LEU A 48 14.85 -8.41 -17.99
CA LEU A 48 13.96 -8.20 -16.85
C LEU A 48 13.90 -9.48 -16.02
N PRO A 49 13.89 -9.37 -14.68
CA PRO A 49 13.78 -10.54 -13.81
C PRO A 49 12.44 -11.24 -14.02
N SER A 50 12.47 -12.56 -14.08
CA SER A 50 11.24 -13.37 -14.12
C SER A 50 10.47 -13.28 -12.80
N GLY A 51 9.15 -13.51 -12.84
CA GLY A 51 8.35 -13.59 -11.61
C GLY A 51 8.86 -14.67 -10.64
N LYS A 52 9.41 -15.77 -11.18
CA LYS A 52 10.03 -16.85 -10.39
C LYS A 52 11.28 -16.37 -9.64
N TYR A 53 12.12 -15.56 -10.29
CA TYR A 53 13.28 -14.94 -9.63
C TYR A 53 12.84 -14.03 -8.48
N LEU A 54 11.87 -13.14 -8.72
CA LEU A 54 11.38 -12.22 -7.69
C LEU A 54 10.80 -12.97 -6.49
N TYR A 55 10.00 -14.00 -6.74
CA TYR A 55 9.45 -14.85 -5.68
C TYR A 55 10.56 -15.52 -4.85
N LYS A 56 11.51 -16.19 -5.52
CA LYS A 56 12.61 -16.87 -4.83
C LYS A 56 13.48 -15.91 -4.01
N ARG A 57 13.78 -14.73 -4.57
CA ARG A 57 14.55 -13.68 -3.88
C ARG A 57 13.84 -13.19 -2.62
N LEU A 58 12.53 -12.97 -2.68
CA LEU A 58 11.74 -12.56 -1.51
C LEU A 58 11.73 -13.61 -0.40
N HIS A 59 11.82 -14.89 -0.76
CA HIS A 59 11.82 -16.02 0.17
C HIS A 59 13.23 -16.51 0.55
N GLY A 60 14.30 -15.81 0.13
CA GLY A 60 15.68 -16.17 0.46
C GLY A 60 16.15 -17.51 -0.13
N LEU A 61 15.55 -17.94 -1.25
CA LEU A 61 15.89 -19.18 -1.94
C LEU A 61 17.01 -18.96 -2.97
N ASP A 62 17.68 -20.03 -3.39
CA ASP A 62 18.73 -19.98 -4.41
C ASP A 62 18.24 -19.41 -5.75
N ILE A 63 18.92 -18.34 -6.18
CA ILE A 63 18.59 -17.53 -7.36
C ILE A 63 19.67 -17.54 -8.45
N ASP A 64 20.83 -18.15 -8.21
CA ASP A 64 22.00 -18.08 -9.10
C ASP A 64 21.70 -18.53 -10.53
N ASN A 65 20.87 -19.59 -10.67
CA ASN A 65 20.47 -20.14 -11.97
C ASN A 65 19.47 -19.29 -12.75
N LEU A 66 18.94 -18.20 -12.16
CA LEU A 66 17.88 -17.37 -12.74
C LEU A 66 18.36 -15.96 -13.13
N ILE A 67 19.60 -15.62 -12.79
CA ILE A 67 20.20 -14.32 -13.13
C ILE A 67 20.63 -14.35 -14.60
N VAL A 68 20.12 -13.39 -15.37
CA VAL A 68 20.48 -13.21 -16.78
C VAL A 68 21.45 -12.04 -16.84
N PRO A 69 22.72 -12.25 -17.25
CA PRO A 69 23.70 -11.18 -17.30
C PRO A 69 23.29 -10.11 -18.30
N LEU A 70 23.64 -8.86 -17.99
CA LEU A 70 23.41 -7.72 -18.86
C LEU A 70 24.26 -7.86 -20.13
N PRO A 71 23.67 -7.94 -21.35
CA PRO A 71 24.44 -8.08 -22.58
C PRO A 71 25.26 -6.82 -22.86
N ASN A 72 26.40 -6.91 -23.55
CA ASN A 72 27.20 -5.73 -23.88
C ASN A 72 26.47 -4.86 -24.92
N SER A 73 26.31 -3.56 -24.64
CA SER A 73 25.68 -2.58 -25.53
C SER A 73 26.29 -1.21 -25.30
N ASP A 74 26.43 -0.42 -26.36
CA ASP A 74 27.10 0.90 -26.36
C ASP A 74 26.27 2.03 -25.72
N VAL A 75 25.01 1.74 -25.35
CA VAL A 75 24.08 2.74 -24.80
C VAL A 75 24.18 2.78 -23.27
N ASN A 76 24.98 3.70 -22.74
CA ASN A 76 25.19 3.84 -21.29
C ASN A 76 24.17 4.71 -20.56
N LYS A 77 23.48 5.63 -21.24
CA LYS A 77 22.58 6.62 -20.62
C LYS A 77 21.14 6.42 -21.08
N ILE A 78 20.23 6.30 -20.13
CA ILE A 78 18.80 6.04 -20.34
C ILE A 78 18.02 7.23 -19.79
N GLU A 79 17.22 7.87 -20.61
CA GLU A 79 16.36 8.97 -20.19
C GLU A 79 14.90 8.53 -20.19
N VAL A 80 14.33 8.30 -19.00
CA VAL A 80 12.95 7.84 -18.85
C VAL A 80 12.07 9.02 -18.49
N GLU A 81 10.98 9.17 -19.23
CA GLU A 81 10.02 10.23 -18.95
C GLU A 81 9.24 9.97 -17.64
N LYS A 82 9.13 11.01 -16.81
CA LYS A 82 8.24 10.99 -15.66
C LYS A 82 6.79 10.87 -16.09
N LYS A 83 6.00 10.19 -15.28
CA LYS A 83 4.55 10.14 -15.45
C LYS A 83 4.02 11.57 -15.36
N LYS A 84 3.32 12.02 -16.41
CA LYS A 84 2.57 13.29 -16.35
C LYS A 84 1.55 13.14 -15.24
N ASN A 85 1.67 13.94 -14.18
CA ASN A 85 0.63 14.11 -13.17
C ASN A 85 -0.55 14.81 -13.83
N ARG A 86 -1.35 14.07 -14.62
CA ARG A 86 -2.74 14.45 -14.77
C ARG A 86 -3.30 14.38 -13.36
N ILE A 87 -3.66 15.53 -12.79
CA ILE A 87 -4.56 15.63 -11.64
C ILE A 87 -5.91 15.06 -12.10
N GLN A 88 -5.95 13.75 -12.28
CA GLN A 88 -7.16 12.98 -12.28
C GLN A 88 -7.35 12.67 -10.81
N LYS A 89 -8.44 13.17 -10.22
CA LYS A 89 -8.99 12.61 -8.99
C LYS A 89 -9.25 11.12 -9.29
N LYS A 90 -8.24 10.28 -9.05
CA LYS A 90 -8.32 8.83 -9.19
C LYS A 90 -8.18 8.28 -7.79
N ASP A 91 -9.28 7.69 -7.35
CA ASP A 91 -9.44 7.00 -6.09
C ASP A 91 -8.18 6.20 -5.75
N THR A 92 -7.65 6.45 -4.55
CA THR A 92 -6.52 5.78 -3.92
C THR A 92 -6.86 4.32 -3.61
N LYS A 93 -7.08 3.49 -4.64
CA LYS A 93 -7.45 2.07 -4.49
C LYS A 93 -6.28 1.08 -4.57
N ASP A 94 -5.09 1.52 -5.00
CA ASP A 94 -4.00 0.55 -5.30
C ASP A 94 -2.70 0.75 -4.48
N ILE A 95 -2.75 1.48 -3.36
CA ILE A 95 -1.64 1.53 -2.38
C ILE A 95 -2.08 0.86 -1.07
N ILE A 96 -2.44 -0.41 -1.15
CA ILE A 96 -2.34 -1.32 -0.01
C ILE A 96 -1.39 -2.40 -0.48
N VAL A 97 -0.12 -2.23 -0.15
CA VAL A 97 0.84 -3.33 -0.16
C VAL A 97 0.50 -4.14 1.09
N GLU A 98 -0.14 -5.29 0.87
CA GLU A 98 -0.54 -6.23 1.91
C GLU A 98 0.75 -6.86 2.50
N PHE A 99 1.26 -6.25 3.58
CA PHE A 99 2.31 -6.85 4.40
C PHE A 99 1.63 -7.57 5.58
N ASN A 100 1.82 -8.88 5.61
CA ASN A 100 1.59 -9.81 6.72
C ASN A 100 0.15 -9.90 7.27
N LYS A 101 -0.63 -10.83 6.70
CA LYS A 101 -1.58 -11.62 7.50
C LYS A 101 -0.75 -12.50 8.43
N ASP A 102 -0.81 -12.24 9.73
CA ASP A 102 -0.80 -13.23 10.82
C ASP A 102 -0.69 -12.52 12.18
N LYS A 103 -1.83 -12.09 12.70
CA LYS A 103 -2.15 -12.08 14.14
C LYS A 103 -3.63 -11.76 14.31
N THR A 104 -4.44 -12.81 14.38
CA THR A 104 -5.75 -12.75 15.01
C THR A 104 -5.57 -12.34 16.47
N ILE A 105 -5.99 -11.13 16.84
CA ILE A 105 -6.21 -10.77 18.23
C ILE A 105 -7.72 -10.64 18.39
N ASN A 106 -8.30 -11.66 19.02
CA ASN A 106 -9.67 -11.65 19.52
C ASN A 106 -9.78 -10.53 20.57
N ILE A 107 -10.66 -9.57 20.35
CA ILE A 107 -11.11 -8.63 21.40
C ILE A 107 -12.62 -8.79 21.48
N GLU A 108 -13.04 -9.84 22.18
CA GLU A 108 -14.36 -9.92 22.78
C GLU A 108 -14.23 -9.65 24.28
N LYS A 109 -15.10 -8.75 24.77
CA LYS A 109 -15.47 -8.50 26.19
C LYS A 109 -14.40 -7.71 26.97
N THR A 110 -14.70 -6.51 27.46
CA THR A 110 -15.55 -6.31 28.64
C THR A 110 -16.35 -5.00 28.65
N LEU A 111 -17.46 -5.05 29.40
CA LEU A 111 -18.59 -4.13 29.53
C LEU A 111 -18.37 -3.08 30.65
N GLY A 112 -18.95 -1.87 30.55
CA GLY A 112 -19.36 -1.11 31.74
C GLY A 112 -19.42 0.43 31.71
N ASN A 113 -20.65 0.95 31.56
CA ASN A 113 -21.22 2.18 32.15
C ASN A 113 -20.94 3.60 31.59
N LYS A 114 -21.97 4.08 30.86
CA LYS A 114 -22.73 5.36 30.95
C LYS A 114 -21.99 6.66 31.31
N SER A 115 -21.97 7.63 30.38
CA SER A 115 -22.71 8.92 30.52
C SER A 115 -22.62 9.82 29.27
N ASN A 116 -23.78 10.41 28.95
CA ASN A 116 -24.13 11.55 28.08
C ASN A 116 -23.93 11.56 26.54
N PRO A 117 -25.02 11.90 25.80
CA PRO A 117 -24.97 12.22 24.39
C PRO A 117 -24.53 13.68 24.21
N ASN A 118 -23.89 13.97 23.08
CA ASN A 118 -23.44 15.29 22.61
C ASN A 118 -21.99 15.61 22.98
N GLU A 119 -21.06 14.95 22.30
CA GLU A 119 -19.88 15.55 21.67
C GLU A 119 -19.16 14.40 20.94
N ASP A 120 -19.54 14.16 19.68
CA ASP A 120 -18.89 13.20 18.77
C ASP A 120 -17.51 13.73 18.36
N VAL A 121 -16.60 13.82 19.33
CA VAL A 121 -15.17 13.95 19.07
C VAL A 121 -14.62 12.54 19.12
N ASN A 122 -14.55 11.94 17.95
CA ASN A 122 -13.92 10.64 17.69
C ASN A 122 -12.41 10.75 18.03
N ARG A 123 -12.07 10.68 19.30
CA ARG A 123 -10.70 10.56 19.81
C ARG A 123 -10.48 9.10 20.16
N VAL A 124 -9.54 8.44 19.49
CA VAL A 124 -9.13 7.09 19.90
C VAL A 124 -8.43 7.28 21.23
N LEU A 125 -9.06 6.81 22.32
CA LEU A 125 -8.45 6.84 23.63
C LEU A 125 -7.39 5.74 23.67
N PHE A 126 -6.14 6.11 23.36
CA PHE A 126 -5.01 5.21 23.53
C PHE A 126 -4.57 5.21 24.99
N ASP A 127 -4.42 4.03 25.57
CA ASP A 127 -3.84 3.89 26.90
C ASP A 127 -2.32 4.14 26.82
N LYS A 128 -1.89 5.25 27.43
CA LYS A 128 -0.50 5.72 27.40
C LYS A 128 0.46 4.69 28.03
N ASP A 129 0.00 3.94 29.02
CA ASP A 129 0.83 2.99 29.76
C ASP A 129 1.04 1.71 28.95
N ILE A 130 0.02 1.29 28.20
CA ILE A 130 0.13 0.18 27.25
C ILE A 130 1.05 0.56 26.09
N LEU A 131 0.92 1.77 25.55
CA LEU A 131 1.78 2.25 24.46
C LEU A 131 3.24 2.36 24.88
N SER A 132 3.52 2.93 26.06
CA SER A 132 4.89 3.05 26.55
C SER A 132 5.53 1.68 26.82
N SER A 133 4.76 0.72 27.35
CA SER A 133 5.22 -0.65 27.55
C SER A 133 5.49 -1.37 26.23
N SER A 134 4.60 -1.20 25.24
CA SER A 134 4.75 -1.82 23.91
C SER A 134 5.87 -1.18 23.08
N LEU A 135 6.22 0.08 23.35
CA LEU A 135 7.23 0.85 22.62
C LEU A 135 8.57 0.93 23.36
N ASN A 136 8.80 0.11 24.39
CA ASN A 136 10.03 0.10 25.20
C ASN A 136 11.32 -0.25 24.41
N PHE A 137 11.19 -0.64 23.14
CA PHE A 137 12.33 -0.79 22.22
C PHE A 137 12.83 0.54 21.64
N LEU A 138 12.05 1.62 21.77
CA LEU A 138 12.47 2.97 21.40
C LEU A 138 13.04 3.73 22.60
N GLU A 139 13.83 4.73 22.26
CA GLU A 139 14.28 5.77 23.18
C GLU A 139 13.10 6.60 23.71
N LYS A 140 13.15 6.97 24.99
CA LYS A 140 12.03 7.62 25.71
C LYS A 140 11.51 8.87 25.02
N GLU A 141 12.41 9.70 24.49
CA GLU A 141 12.06 10.92 23.75
C GLU A 141 11.19 10.65 22.52
N LYS A 142 11.45 9.55 21.82
CA LYS A 142 10.68 9.14 20.63
C LYS A 142 9.30 8.61 21.02
N ILE A 143 9.22 7.87 22.14
CA ILE A 143 7.94 7.38 22.67
C ILE A 143 7.04 8.56 23.05
N GLU A 144 7.57 9.57 23.73
CA GLU A 144 6.83 10.77 24.11
C GLU A 144 6.33 11.56 22.89
N ALA A 145 7.16 11.68 21.85
CA ALA A 145 6.76 12.31 20.60
C ALA A 145 5.60 11.56 19.91
N ILE A 146 5.65 10.22 19.90
CA ILE A 146 4.58 9.39 19.34
C ILE A 146 3.28 9.57 20.13
N ILE A 147 3.35 9.51 21.46
CA ILE A 147 2.18 9.71 22.34
C ILE A 147 1.55 11.08 22.08
N LYS A 148 2.37 12.13 21.95
CA LYS A 148 1.90 13.48 21.65
C LYS A 148 1.17 13.54 20.31
N ILE A 149 1.78 13.02 19.24
CA ILE A 149 1.15 12.99 17.90
C ILE A 149 -0.17 12.22 17.94
N LEU A 150 -0.23 11.08 18.62
CA LEU A 150 -1.44 10.29 18.74
C LEU A 150 -2.55 11.01 19.51
N SER A 151 -2.19 11.79 20.54
CA SER A 151 -3.16 12.59 21.30
C SER A 151 -3.74 13.76 20.49
N GLU A 152 -2.97 14.28 19.53
CA GLU A 152 -3.39 15.36 18.63
C GLU A 152 -4.11 14.85 17.37
N PHE A 153 -4.02 13.54 17.09
CA PHE A 153 -4.54 12.96 15.86
C PHE A 153 -6.06 12.77 15.92
N GLU A 154 -6.79 13.64 15.23
CA GLU A 154 -8.23 13.50 15.03
C GLU A 154 -8.50 12.77 13.71
N PHE A 155 -9.20 11.63 13.77
CA PHE A 155 -9.67 10.96 12.56
C PHE A 155 -11.02 11.54 12.16
N ASN A 156 -11.06 12.17 10.99
CA ASN A 156 -12.32 12.53 10.37
C ASN A 156 -12.87 11.26 9.71
N GLU A 157 -13.75 10.54 10.41
CA GLU A 157 -14.55 9.49 9.80
C GLU A 157 -15.29 10.12 8.63
N ARG A 158 -14.81 9.86 7.40
CA ARG A 158 -15.59 10.19 6.21
C ARG A 158 -16.86 9.37 6.31
N LYS A 159 -17.94 10.00 6.82
CA LYS A 159 -19.22 9.40 7.24
C LYS A 159 -19.91 8.50 6.21
N ARG A 160 -19.43 8.46 4.97
CA ARG A 160 -20.01 7.64 3.91
C ARG A 160 -19.20 6.37 3.73
N LEU A 161 -19.84 5.25 4.03
CA LEU A 161 -19.35 3.93 3.69
C LEU A 161 -19.04 3.86 2.19
N HIS A 162 -18.04 3.05 1.83
CA HIS A 162 -17.72 2.82 0.43
C HIS A 162 -18.92 2.17 -0.29
N LYS A 163 -19.17 2.57 -1.55
CA LYS A 163 -20.34 2.14 -2.34
C LYS A 163 -20.63 0.64 -2.27
N LYS A 164 -19.61 -0.21 -2.48
CA LYS A 164 -19.75 -1.68 -2.39
C LYS A 164 -20.32 -2.16 -1.04
N VAL A 165 -19.97 -1.50 0.05
CA VAL A 165 -20.43 -1.87 1.40
C VAL A 165 -21.89 -1.44 1.58
N ILE A 166 -22.28 -0.30 0.99
CA ILE A 166 -23.67 0.16 0.94
C ILE A 166 -24.52 -0.84 0.14
N ASP A 167 -24.11 -1.17 -1.08
CA ASP A 167 -24.82 -2.09 -1.98
C ASP A 167 -25.01 -3.48 -1.31
N TYR A 168 -23.99 -3.96 -0.59
CA TYR A 168 -24.07 -5.22 0.15
C TYR A 168 -25.05 -5.15 1.34
N LYS A 169 -25.02 -4.05 2.11
CA LYS A 169 -25.95 -3.82 3.22
C LYS A 169 -27.40 -3.78 2.73
N GLU A 170 -27.65 -3.13 1.60
CA GLU A 170 -28.97 -3.12 0.96
C GLU A 170 -29.40 -4.53 0.52
N SER A 171 -28.50 -5.30 -0.07
CA SER A 171 -28.76 -6.68 -0.50
C SER A 171 -29.17 -7.58 0.67
N ILE A 172 -28.51 -7.45 1.83
CA ILE A 172 -28.85 -8.17 3.06
C ILE A 172 -30.26 -7.81 3.54
N VAL A 173 -30.61 -6.52 3.55
CA VAL A 173 -31.94 -6.06 3.97
C VAL A 173 -33.02 -6.64 3.07
N VAL A 174 -32.80 -6.65 1.76
CA VAL A 174 -33.74 -7.26 0.79
C VAL A 174 -33.85 -8.77 1.01
N TRP A 175 -32.75 -9.46 1.31
CA TRP A 175 -32.76 -10.88 1.63
C TRP A 175 -33.59 -11.17 2.89
N HIS A 176 -33.36 -10.44 3.99
CA HIS A 176 -34.16 -10.62 5.21
C HIS A 176 -35.65 -10.36 5.01
N LYS A 177 -36.01 -9.37 4.17
CA LYS A 177 -37.42 -9.13 3.80
C LYS A 177 -38.02 -10.32 3.06
N ARG A 178 -37.27 -10.92 2.13
CA ARG A 178 -37.69 -12.12 1.40
C ARG A 178 -37.89 -13.31 2.33
N VAL A 179 -36.94 -13.55 3.24
CA VAL A 179 -37.02 -14.63 4.24
C VAL A 179 -38.28 -14.49 5.11
N LYS A 180 -38.54 -13.28 5.63
CA LYS A 180 -39.77 -13.02 6.42
C LYS A 180 -41.06 -13.16 5.61
N ALA A 181 -41.03 -12.89 4.30
CA ALA A 181 -42.20 -13.06 3.45
C ALA A 181 -42.48 -14.54 3.15
N SER A 182 -41.44 -15.35 2.94
CA SER A 182 -41.59 -16.80 2.78
C SER A 182 -42.10 -17.48 4.05
N GLU A 183 -41.68 -17.03 5.23
CA GLU A 183 -42.15 -17.57 6.52
C GLU A 183 -43.63 -17.25 6.80
N ARG A 184 -44.20 -16.22 6.18
CA ARG A 184 -45.61 -15.82 6.35
C ARG A 184 -46.57 -16.51 5.39
N ASN A 185 -46.05 -17.15 4.35
CA ASN A 185 -46.85 -17.83 3.33
C ASN A 185 -47.03 -19.34 3.63
N TYR A 186 -46.95 -19.72 4.91
CA TYR A 186 -47.20 -21.05 5.44
C TYR A 186 -48.21 -21.00 6.60
#